data_AF-V4RGE8-F1
#
_entry.id   AF-V4RGE8-F1
#
_cell.length_a   1.000
_cell.length_b   1.000
_cell.length_c   1.000
_cell.angle_alpha   90.00
_cell.angle_beta   90.00
_cell.angle_gamma   90.00
#
_symmetry.space_group_name_H-M   'P 1'
#
loop_
_entity.id
_entity.type
_entity.pdbx_description
1 polymer ?
#
loop_
_entity_poly.entity_id
_entity_poly.type
_entity_poly.pdbx_seq_one_letter_code
_entity_poly.pdbx_strand_id
1 'polypeptide(L)'
;MRFTAPEFTSLCPITGQPDFAHLVIDYVPGDWLVESKSLKLYLMSFRNHGAFHEDCTVSIGRRLAELLAPQWLRVGGYWYPRGGIPIDVFFQTGRAPGDVWIPDQGVPPYRGRG
;
A
#
# COMPACT_ATOMS: atom_id res chain seq x y z
N MET A 1 -7.84 -7.42 -9.55
CA MET A 1 -6.42 -7.23 -9.94
C MET A 1 -5.60 -7.00 -8.67
N ARG A 2 -4.36 -7.53 -8.62
CA ARG A 2 -3.41 -7.31 -7.52
C ARG A 2 -2.11 -6.70 -8.05
N PHE A 3 -1.61 -5.67 -7.38
CA PHE A 3 -0.23 -5.21 -7.50
C PHE A 3 0.51 -5.44 -6.19
N THR A 4 1.70 -6.01 -6.28
CA THR A 4 2.64 -6.10 -5.16
C THR A 4 3.82 -5.19 -5.46
N ALA A 5 4.04 -4.21 -4.60
CA ALA A 5 5.14 -3.26 -4.67
C ALA A 5 6.06 -3.47 -3.46
N PRO A 6 7.03 -4.40 -3.55
CA PRO A 6 7.92 -4.72 -2.43
C PRO A 6 9.05 -3.68 -2.22
N GLU A 7 9.11 -2.66 -3.07
CA GLU A 7 10.19 -1.66 -3.08
C GLU A 7 9.70 -0.27 -2.63
N PHE A 8 8.58 -0.19 -1.92
CA PHE A 8 8.05 1.09 -1.46
C PHE A 8 8.92 1.67 -0.34
N THR A 9 9.18 2.97 -0.41
CA THR A 9 9.92 3.70 0.62
C THR A 9 9.47 5.15 0.69
N SER A 10 9.49 5.71 1.90
CA SER A 10 9.28 7.12 2.21
C SER A 10 10.21 7.56 3.33
N LEU A 11 10.16 8.83 3.73
CA LEU A 11 10.93 9.34 4.86
C LEU A 11 10.05 9.48 6.10
N CYS A 12 10.58 9.11 7.26
CA CYS A 12 9.99 9.46 8.54
C CYS A 12 9.98 11.00 8.68
N PRO A 13 8.82 11.65 8.90
CA PRO A 13 8.72 13.11 8.92
C PRO A 13 9.46 13.74 10.12
N ILE A 14 9.73 12.96 11.18
CA ILE A 14 10.42 13.42 12.38
C ILE A 14 11.94 13.28 12.28
N THR A 15 12.41 12.13 11.80
CA THR A 15 13.85 11.78 11.84
C THR A 15 14.54 11.89 10.49
N GLY A 16 13.79 12.00 9.39
CA GLY A 16 14.31 11.96 8.03
C GLY A 16 14.87 10.60 7.60
N GLN A 17 14.79 9.57 8.45
CA GLN A 17 15.26 8.24 8.10
C GLN A 17 14.32 7.57 7.10
N PRO A 18 14.85 6.76 6.16
CA PRO A 18 14.02 6.06 5.19
C PRO A 18 13.28 4.90 5.84
N ASP A 19 11.96 4.87 5.64
CA ASP A 19 11.06 3.77 5.98
C ASP A 19 10.79 2.93 4.75
N PHE A 20 10.60 1.63 4.93
CA PHE A 20 10.38 0.66 3.85
C PHE A 20 9.11 -0.14 4.10
N ALA A 21 8.39 -0.47 3.03
CA ALA A 21 7.20 -1.29 3.12
C ALA A 21 7.03 -2.19 1.90
N HIS A 22 6.34 -3.30 2.10
CA HIS A 22 5.67 -4.02 1.02
C HIS A 22 4.25 -3.49 0.91
N LEU A 23 3.89 -2.89 -0.23
CA LEU A 23 2.50 -2.52 -0.50
C LEU A 23 1.83 -3.60 -1.33
N VAL A 24 0.63 -4.02 -0.92
CA VAL A 24 -0.25 -4.89 -1.71
C VAL A 24 -1.55 -4.16 -1.98
N ILE A 25 -1.83 -3.92 -3.25
CA ILE A 25 -3.02 -3.20 -3.73
C ILE A 25 -3.90 -4.19 -4.48
N ASP A 26 -5.04 -4.51 -3.88
CA ASP A 26 -6.11 -5.29 -4.49
C ASP A 26 -7.23 -4.37 -4.92
N TYR A 27 -7.76 -4.54 -6.13
CA TYR A 27 -8.98 -3.85 -6.52
C TYR A 27 -9.81 -4.63 -7.54
N VAL A 28 -11.12 -4.41 -7.49
CA VAL A 28 -12.08 -4.81 -8.52
C VAL A 28 -12.32 -3.58 -9.40
N PRO A 29 -11.90 -3.62 -10.68
CA PRO A 29 -11.99 -2.46 -11.56
C PRO A 29 -13.44 -2.07 -11.83
N GLY A 30 -13.66 -0.77 -12.01
CA GLY A 30 -14.80 -0.24 -12.75
C GLY A 30 -14.44 -0.14 -14.22
N ASP A 31 -14.59 1.05 -14.80
CA ASP A 31 -14.27 1.31 -16.21
C ASP A 31 -12.77 1.51 -16.47
N TRP A 32 -11.98 1.75 -15.41
CA TRP A 32 -10.57 2.11 -15.51
C TRP A 32 -9.65 1.08 -14.84
N LEU A 33 -8.52 0.85 -15.49
CA LEU A 33 -7.39 0.09 -14.95
C LEU A 33 -6.21 1.04 -14.77
N VAL A 34 -5.53 0.95 -13.64
CA VAL A 34 -4.27 1.68 -13.46
C VAL A 34 -3.15 0.99 -14.25
N GLU A 35 -2.40 1.78 -14.99
CA GLU A 35 -1.26 1.30 -15.76
C GLU A 35 -0.05 1.11 -14.82
N SER A 36 0.59 -0.06 -14.89
CA SER A 36 1.63 -0.50 -13.96
C SER A 36 2.85 0.42 -13.85
N LYS A 37 3.34 1.00 -14.96
CA LYS A 37 4.48 1.92 -14.97
C LYS A 37 4.10 3.26 -14.33
N SER A 38 2.90 3.78 -14.59
CA SER A 38 2.39 4.99 -13.93
C SER A 38 2.28 4.79 -12.42
N LEU A 39 1.78 3.63 -11.97
CA LEU A 39 1.70 3.28 -10.56
C LEU A 39 3.08 3.22 -9.92
N LYS A 40 4.05 2.57 -10.58
CA LYS A 40 5.45 2.56 -10.14
C LYS A 40 5.99 3.98 -9.97
N LEU A 41 5.83 4.85 -10.97
CA LEU A 41 6.31 6.24 -10.89
C LEU A 41 5.64 7.03 -9.76
N TYR A 42 4.34 6.83 -9.56
CA TYR A 42 3.61 7.43 -8.45
C TYR A 42 4.16 6.96 -7.11
N LEU A 43 4.32 5.66 -6.89
CA LEU A 43 4.88 5.11 -5.66
C LEU A 43 6.33 5.57 -5.42
N MET A 44 7.17 5.64 -6.47
CA MET A 44 8.54 6.14 -6.37
C MET A 44 8.62 7.62 -6.01
N SER A 45 7.56 8.40 -6.24
CA SER A 45 7.52 9.82 -5.86
C SER A 45 7.56 10.03 -4.34
N PHE A 46 7.21 9.01 -3.54
CA PHE A 46 7.26 9.05 -2.08
C PHE A 46 8.67 8.90 -1.50
N ARG A 47 9.67 8.50 -2.31
CA ARG A 47 11.03 8.17 -1.81
C ARG A 47 11.66 9.25 -0.93
N ASN A 48 11.43 10.53 -1.25
CA ASN A 48 11.93 11.67 -0.49
C ASN A 48 10.81 12.47 0.19
N HIS A 49 9.62 11.90 0.29
CA HIS A 49 8.45 12.53 0.91
C HIS A 49 8.37 12.12 2.39
N GLY A 50 8.24 13.11 3.27
CA GLY A 50 8.08 12.90 4.70
C GLY A 50 6.64 12.63 5.08
N ALA A 51 6.29 11.41 5.46
CA ALA A 51 4.94 11.03 5.88
C ALA A 51 4.97 9.84 6.85
N PHE A 52 4.00 9.79 7.76
CA PHE A 52 3.81 8.64 8.64
C PHE A 52 3.33 7.43 7.84
N HIS A 53 3.54 6.22 8.38
CA HIS A 53 3.20 4.95 7.71
C HIS A 53 1.71 4.88 7.36
N GLU A 54 0.88 5.33 8.29
CA GLU A 54 -0.58 5.40 8.16
C GLU A 54 -0.99 6.38 7.06
N ASP A 55 -0.41 7.57 7.07
CA ASP A 55 -0.73 8.62 6.10
C ASP A 55 -0.32 8.21 4.69
N CYS A 56 0.89 7.65 4.51
CA CYS A 56 1.33 7.09 3.23
C CYS A 56 0.35 6.04 2.70
N THR A 57 0.03 5.04 3.51
CA THR A 57 -0.79 3.90 3.05
C THR A 57 -2.22 4.33 2.72
N VAL A 58 -2.83 5.14 3.60
CA VAL A 58 -4.21 5.62 3.42
C VAL A 58 -4.31 6.63 2.28
N SER A 59 -3.35 7.55 2.13
CA SER A 59 -3.36 8.54 1.04
C SER A 59 -3.22 7.88 -0.33
N ILE A 60 -2.34 6.88 -0.47
CA ILE A 60 -2.22 6.06 -1.69
C ILE A 60 -3.56 5.39 -2.01
N GLY A 61 -4.17 4.73 -1.01
CA GLY A 61 -5.46 4.05 -1.19
C GLY A 61 -6.59 5.00 -1.60
N ARG A 62 -6.71 6.16 -0.93
CA ARG A 62 -7.70 7.18 -1.27
C ARG A 62 -7.48 7.76 -2.66
N ARG A 63 -6.24 8.09 -3.02
CA ARG A 63 -5.92 8.63 -4.34
C ARG A 63 -6.26 7.66 -5.47
N LEU A 64 -5.98 6.37 -5.28
CA LEU A 64 -6.34 5.34 -6.26
C LEU A 64 -7.86 5.14 -6.33
N ALA A 65 -8.56 5.16 -5.19
CA ALA A 65 -10.01 5.06 -5.15
C ALA A 65 -10.68 6.24 -5.90
N GLU A 66 -10.22 7.47 -5.67
CA GLU A 66 -10.69 8.67 -6.35
C GLU A 66 -10.40 8.63 -7.86
N LEU A 67 -9.19 8.22 -8.25
CA LEU A 67 -8.78 8.20 -9.66
C LEU A 67 -9.50 7.12 -10.47
N LEU A 68 -9.65 5.91 -9.91
CA LEU A 68 -10.12 4.74 -10.65
C LEU A 68 -11.62 4.49 -10.48
N ALA A 69 -12.25 5.08 -9.46
CA ALA A 69 -13.62 4.77 -9.04
C ALA A 69 -13.90 3.24 -9.05
N PRO A 70 -13.06 2.41 -8.38
CA PRO A 70 -13.19 0.97 -8.47
C PRO A 70 -14.43 0.50 -7.71
N GLN A 71 -14.99 -0.66 -8.09
CA GLN A 71 -16.10 -1.28 -7.35
C GLN A 71 -15.68 -1.61 -5.91
N TRP A 72 -14.41 -1.98 -5.73
CA TRP A 72 -13.82 -2.22 -4.42
C TRP A 72 -12.30 -2.09 -4.51
N LEU A 73 -11.66 -1.58 -3.44
CA LEU A 73 -10.21 -1.47 -3.33
C LEU A 73 -9.77 -1.76 -1.89
N ARG A 74 -8.64 -2.46 -1.76
CA ARG A 74 -7.92 -2.72 -0.50
C ARG A 74 -6.43 -2.49 -0.70
N VAL A 75 -5.82 -1.75 0.22
CA VAL A 75 -4.37 -1.58 0.33
C VAL A 75 -3.93 -2.16 1.67
N GLY A 76 -2.90 -3.00 1.65
CA GLY A 76 -2.12 -3.35 2.83
C GLY A 76 -0.71 -2.80 2.67
N GLY A 77 -0.28 -1.98 3.63
CA GLY A 77 1.10 -1.54 3.76
C GLY A 77 1.75 -2.27 4.91
N TYR A 78 2.69 -3.15 4.60
CA TYR A 78 3.42 -3.96 5.58
C TYR A 78 4.79 -3.32 5.82
N TRP A 79 4.88 -2.53 6.89
CA TRP A 79 6.05 -1.69 7.13
C TRP A 79 7.13 -2.41 7.93
N TYR A 80 8.37 -2.15 7.55
CA TYR A 80 9.54 -2.69 8.23
C TYR A 80 9.66 -2.05 9.62
N PRO A 81 10.14 -2.80 10.62
CA PRO A 81 10.05 -2.36 12.00
C PRO A 81 10.89 -1.13 12.31
N ARG A 82 10.35 -0.29 13.18
CA ARG A 82 11.09 0.72 13.93
C ARG A 82 11.11 0.32 15.41
N GLY A 83 12.30 0.30 16.01
CA GLY A 83 12.45 -0.18 17.39
C GLY A 83 12.01 -1.64 17.60
N GLY A 84 12.06 -2.47 16.56
CA GLY A 84 11.63 -3.87 16.62
C GLY A 84 10.13 -4.10 16.43
N ILE A 85 9.34 -3.05 16.19
CA ILE A 85 7.88 -3.13 16.05
C ILE A 85 7.49 -2.81 14.58
N PRO A 86 7.02 -3.80 13.80
CA PRO A 86 6.44 -3.54 12.49
C PRO A 86 5.03 -2.94 12.65
N ILE A 87 4.61 -2.14 11.67
CA ILE A 87 3.28 -1.54 11.63
C ILE A 87 2.65 -1.96 10.30
N ASP A 88 1.60 -2.76 10.37
CA ASP A 88 0.81 -3.10 9.20
C ASP A 88 -0.41 -2.18 9.14
N VAL A 89 -0.54 -1.43 8.04
CA VAL A 89 -1.62 -0.47 7.84
C VAL A 89 -2.55 -0.99 6.75
N PHE A 90 -3.85 -0.98 7.01
CA PHE A 90 -4.86 -1.44 6.06
C PHE A 90 -5.84 -0.32 5.74
N PHE A 91 -6.18 -0.19 4.46
CA PHE A 91 -7.24 0.69 3.97
C PHE A 91 -8.12 -0.09 3.00
N GLN A 92 -9.44 0.11 3.07
CA GLN A 92 -10.36 -0.38 2.05
C GLN A 92 -11.54 0.58 1.87
N THR A 93 -12.09 0.64 0.66
CA THR A 93 -13.20 1.55 0.32
C THR A 93 -14.55 1.09 0.88
N GLY A 94 -14.68 -0.19 1.26
CA GLY A 94 -15.91 -0.75 1.80
C GLY A 94 -15.84 -2.25 1.99
N ARG A 95 -17.03 -2.88 2.12
CA ARG A 95 -17.15 -4.33 2.23
C ARG A 95 -16.69 -5.00 0.93
N ALA A 96 -15.85 -6.03 1.07
CA ALA A 96 -15.45 -6.88 -0.04
C ALA A 96 -16.67 -7.52 -0.74
N PRO A 97 -16.75 -7.47 -2.08
CA PRO A 97 -17.77 -8.18 -2.84
C PRO A 97 -17.71 -9.70 -2.58
N GLY A 98 -18.86 -10.34 -2.34
CA GLY A 98 -18.92 -11.75 -1.97
C GLY A 98 -18.74 -12.73 -3.14
N ASP A 99 -18.88 -12.24 -4.36
CA ASP A 99 -18.76 -12.95 -5.63
C ASP A 99 -17.34 -12.85 -6.23
N VAL A 100 -16.42 -12.18 -5.56
CA VAL A 100 -15.04 -11.99 -6.01
C VAL A 100 -14.08 -12.86 -5.19
N TRP A 101 -13.20 -13.57 -5.88
CA TRP A 101 -12.08 -14.26 -5.24
C TRP A 101 -11.05 -13.26 -4.72
N ILE A 102 -10.97 -13.10 -3.41
CA ILE A 102 -10.06 -12.18 -2.73
C ILE A 102 -9.16 -13.01 -1.80
N PRO A 103 -7.98 -13.44 -2.27
CA PRO A 103 -7.08 -14.20 -1.43
C PRO A 103 -6.45 -13.31 -0.35
N ASP A 104 -5.90 -13.95 0.68
CA ASP A 104 -4.98 -13.30 1.61
C ASP A 104 -3.85 -12.59 0.84
N GLN A 105 -3.34 -11.49 1.39
CA GLN A 105 -2.29 -10.73 0.72
C GLN A 105 -0.94 -11.44 0.73
N GLY A 106 -0.77 -12.47 1.57
CA GLY A 106 0.35 -13.39 1.53
C GLY A 106 1.69 -12.75 1.91
N VAL A 107 1.66 -11.58 2.55
CA VAL A 107 2.87 -10.95 3.06
C VAL A 107 3.16 -11.56 4.43
N PRO A 108 4.27 -12.30 4.58
CA PRO A 108 4.61 -12.88 5.88
C PRO A 108 4.85 -11.75 6.89
N PRO A 109 4.39 -11.89 8.14
CA PRO A 109 4.75 -10.97 9.20
C PRO A 109 6.26 -10.86 9.31
N TYR A 110 6.76 -9.68 9.65
CA TYR A 110 8.20 -9.48 9.84
C TYR A 110 8.75 -10.46 10.90
N ARG A 111 9.77 -11.26 10.54
CA ARG A 111 10.32 -12.32 11.40
C ARG A 111 11.62 -11.96 12.11
N GLY A 112 12.04 -10.68 12.11
CA GLY A 112 13.37 -10.32 12.61
C GLY A 112 14.47 -10.63 11.60
N ARG A 113 15.70 -10.28 11.95
CA ARG A 113 16.88 -10.89 11.35
C ARG A 113 17.17 -12.18 12.12
N GLY A 114 16.57 -13.27 11.68
CA GLY A 114 16.94 -14.65 12.02
C GLY A 114 17.69 -15.27 10.85
#